data_AF-A0A2A5DEG9-F1
#
_entry.id   AF-A0A2A5DEG9-F1
#
_cell.length_a   1.000
_cell.length_b   1.000
_cell.length_c   1.000
_cell.angle_alpha   90.00
_cell.angle_beta   90.00
_cell.angle_gamma   90.00
#
_symmetry.space_group_name_H-M   'P 1'
#
loop_
_entity.id
_entity.type
_entity.pdbx_description
1 polymer ?
#
loop_
_entity_poly.entity_id
_entity_poly.type
_entity_poly.pdbx_seq_one_letter_code
_entity_poly.pdbx_strand_id
1 'polypeptide(L)'
;MRLMSEPERIEIQHVLVSFKETQVAADRTKEEAETLAAQVLERAKGGDDFTALVREFSDDPVHEEDPSPGVYKMINAGVDGMDFGQVISELNGRAAEKEAELTKKIEEGDLSVDDAQVVMQDFVEELQADAAKRQADTPHPRKAMVAAFGDVGFSLEAGEVGLAVFDDEKSPFGWHIIKRLS
;
A
#
# COMPACT_ATOMS: atom_id res chain seq x y z
N MET A 1 -3.14 -28.90 -18.94
CA MET A 1 -2.41 -28.46 -17.73
C MET A 1 -2.17 -26.96 -17.92
N ARG A 2 -2.99 -26.12 -17.29
CA ARG A 2 -2.90 -24.66 -17.46
C ARG A 2 -1.78 -24.21 -16.51
N LEU A 3 -0.65 -23.72 -17.03
CA LEU A 3 0.22 -22.86 -16.24
C LEU A 3 -0.68 -21.69 -15.83
N MET A 4 -1.07 -21.61 -14.56
CA MET A 4 -1.63 -20.38 -14.04
C MET A 4 -0.49 -19.37 -14.10
N SER A 5 -0.57 -18.43 -15.05
CA SER A 5 0.24 -17.23 -15.02
C SER A 5 0.01 -16.56 -13.66
N GLU A 6 1.09 -16.18 -12.97
CA GLU A 6 0.99 -15.38 -11.74
C GLU A 6 0.06 -14.18 -11.97
N PRO A 7 -0.71 -13.75 -10.95
CA PRO A 7 -1.60 -12.61 -11.08
C PRO A 7 -0.82 -11.35 -11.46
N GLU A 8 -1.46 -10.45 -12.21
CA GLU A 8 -0.86 -9.16 -12.58
C GLU A 8 -0.73 -8.21 -11.38
N ARG A 9 -1.63 -8.33 -10.40
CA ARG A 9 -1.71 -7.50 -9.21
C ARG A 9 -2.14 -8.32 -8.01
N ILE A 10 -1.62 -7.99 -6.84
CA ILE A 10 -2.03 -8.57 -5.56
C ILE A 10 -2.12 -7.47 -4.50
N GLU A 11 -2.90 -7.76 -3.47
CA GLU A 11 -2.89 -7.01 -2.22
C GLU A 11 -2.48 -7.95 -1.10
N ILE A 12 -1.54 -7.53 -0.27
CA ILE A 12 -1.08 -8.30 0.89
C ILE A 12 -1.12 -7.43 2.13
N GLN A 13 -1.18 -8.09 3.29
CA GLN A 13 -0.94 -7.48 4.59
C GLN A 13 0.25 -8.17 5.25
N HIS A 14 1.07 -7.45 6.01
CA HIS A 14 2.21 -8.06 6.69
C HIS A 14 2.41 -7.61 8.13
N VAL A 15 3.03 -8.49 8.91
CA VAL A 15 3.63 -8.18 10.21
C VAL A 15 5.15 -8.25 10.04
N LEU A 16 5.84 -7.16 10.33
CA LEU A 16 7.31 -7.13 10.37
C LEU A 16 7.79 -7.44 11.80
N VAL A 17 8.63 -8.46 11.94
CA VAL A 17 9.34 -8.75 13.19
C VAL A 17 10.84 -8.53 13.00
N SER A 18 11.34 -7.46 13.59
CA SER A 18 12.71 -6.96 13.50
C SER A 18 13.54 -7.31 14.73
N PHE A 19 14.85 -7.05 14.68
CA PHE A 19 15.77 -7.18 15.80
C PHE A 19 16.82 -6.06 15.80
N LYS A 20 17.77 -6.09 16.73
CA LYS A 20 18.69 -4.98 16.95
C LYS A 20 19.56 -4.60 15.73
N GLU A 21 19.88 -5.56 14.88
CA GLU A 21 20.82 -5.39 13.76
C GLU A 21 20.11 -5.23 12.40
N THR A 22 18.78 -5.22 12.37
CA THR A 22 18.00 -4.94 11.14
C THR A 22 17.90 -3.45 10.88
N GLN A 23 17.57 -3.09 9.63
CA GLN A 23 17.43 -1.68 9.24
C GLN A 23 16.30 -0.96 9.98
N VAL A 24 15.20 -1.68 10.27
CA VAL A 24 14.24 -1.29 11.30
C VAL A 24 14.72 -1.93 12.58
N ALA A 25 15.26 -1.14 13.51
CA ALA A 25 15.86 -1.68 14.73
C ALA A 25 14.80 -1.91 15.81
N ALA A 26 14.88 -3.06 16.48
CA ALA A 26 14.09 -3.37 17.67
C ALA A 26 15.01 -3.82 18.82
N ASP A 27 14.56 -3.68 20.07
CA ASP A 27 15.41 -3.96 21.26
C ASP A 27 15.71 -5.44 21.50
N ARG A 28 15.11 -6.34 20.70
CA ARG A 28 15.24 -7.80 20.84
C ARG A 28 16.43 -8.36 20.05
N THR A 29 16.88 -9.54 20.47
CA THR A 29 17.89 -10.35 19.77
C THR A 29 17.31 -11.02 18.53
N LYS A 30 18.19 -11.51 17.66
CA LYS A 30 17.80 -12.28 16.47
C LYS A 30 16.97 -13.53 16.83
N GLU A 31 17.35 -14.26 17.87
CA GLU A 31 16.68 -15.49 18.30
C GLU A 31 15.29 -15.21 18.91
N GLU A 32 15.16 -14.12 19.66
CA GLU A 32 13.86 -13.65 20.17
C GLU A 32 12.93 -13.20 19.03
N ALA A 33 13.47 -12.50 18.02
CA ALA A 33 12.71 -12.11 16.84
C ALA A 33 12.24 -13.32 16.02
N GLU A 34 13.11 -14.32 15.80
CA GLU A 34 12.74 -15.56 15.11
C GLU A 34 11.63 -16.31 15.87
N THR A 35 11.76 -16.41 17.19
CA THR A 35 10.75 -17.04 18.06
C THR A 35 9.42 -16.30 18.00
N LEU A 36 9.44 -14.97 18.06
CA LEU A 36 8.24 -14.14 17.95
C LEU A 36 7.59 -14.29 16.57
N ALA A 37 8.40 -14.27 15.50
CA ALA A 37 7.90 -14.45 14.14
C ALA A 37 7.21 -15.81 13.95
N ALA A 38 7.77 -16.88 14.53
CA ALA A 38 7.15 -18.20 14.51
C ALA A 38 5.80 -18.23 15.26
N GLN A 39 5.71 -17.56 16.41
CA GLN A 39 4.46 -17.46 17.18
C GLN A 39 3.38 -16.68 16.42
N VAL A 40 3.74 -15.52 15.84
CA VAL A 40 2.82 -14.71 15.03
C VAL A 40 2.36 -15.48 13.79
N LEU A 41 3.27 -16.21 13.13
CA LEU A 41 2.93 -17.06 11.99
C LEU A 41 1.92 -18.15 12.36
N GLU A 42 2.11 -18.81 13.50
CA GLU A 42 1.18 -19.84 13.99
C GLU A 42 -0.22 -19.25 14.25
N ARG A 43 -0.28 -18.10 14.93
CA ARG A 43 -1.54 -17.37 15.17
C ARG A 43 -2.24 -16.96 13.87
N ALA A 44 -1.49 -16.39 12.93
CA ALA A 44 -2.01 -15.99 11.63
C ALA A 44 -2.55 -17.18 10.83
N LYS A 45 -1.84 -18.32 10.84
CA LYS A 45 -2.32 -19.57 10.22
C LYS A 45 -3.51 -20.19 10.96
N GLY A 46 -3.63 -19.95 12.26
CA GLY A 46 -4.77 -20.33 13.10
C GLY A 46 -6.04 -19.53 12.83
N GLY A 47 -5.94 -18.42 12.07
CA GLY A 47 -7.08 -17.58 11.70
C GLY A 47 -7.34 -16.41 12.65
N ASP A 48 -6.38 -16.05 13.51
CA ASP A 48 -6.43 -14.81 14.29
C ASP A 48 -6.64 -13.59 13.36
N ASP A 49 -7.24 -12.53 13.90
CA ASP A 49 -7.42 -11.27 13.17
C ASP A 49 -6.04 -10.70 12.80
N PHE A 50 -5.76 -10.70 11.49
CA PHE A 50 -4.45 -10.29 11.00
C PHE A 50 -4.17 -8.80 11.24
N THR A 51 -5.18 -7.93 11.21
CA THR A 51 -5.02 -6.50 11.53
C THR A 51 -4.69 -6.31 13.00
N ALA A 52 -5.28 -7.10 13.89
CA ALA A 52 -4.89 -7.11 15.31
C ALA A 52 -3.43 -7.56 15.48
N LEU A 53 -2.99 -8.60 14.76
CA LEU A 53 -1.59 -9.04 14.78
C LEU A 53 -0.63 -7.96 14.27
N VAL A 54 -0.99 -7.22 13.22
CA VAL A 54 -0.19 -6.09 12.71
C VAL A 54 -0.02 -5.03 13.80
N ARG A 55 -1.11 -4.60 14.44
CA ARG A 55 -1.05 -3.58 15.49
C ARG A 55 -0.28 -4.02 16.73
N GLU A 56 -0.38 -5.31 17.07
CA GLU A 56 0.22 -5.86 18.28
C GLU A 56 1.72 -6.13 18.11
N PHE A 57 2.16 -6.60 16.94
CA PHE A 57 3.50 -7.17 16.76
C PHE A 57 4.36 -6.54 15.68
N SER A 58 3.81 -5.71 14.78
CA SER A 58 4.61 -5.16 13.69
C SER A 58 5.55 -4.08 14.20
N ASP A 59 6.83 -4.19 13.85
CA ASP A 59 7.80 -3.11 14.04
C ASP A 59 7.80 -2.10 12.88
N ASP A 60 7.07 -2.40 11.79
CA ASP A 60 6.80 -1.40 10.75
C ASP A 60 5.85 -0.32 11.32
N PRO A 61 6.04 0.98 11.03
CA PRO A 61 5.19 2.03 11.59
C PRO A 61 3.70 1.81 11.29
N VAL A 62 2.90 1.76 12.36
CA VAL A 62 1.44 1.64 12.27
C VAL A 62 0.79 2.91 12.83
N HIS A 63 -0.01 3.59 12.00
CA HIS A 63 -0.83 4.70 12.46
C HIS A 63 -2.12 4.18 13.12
N GLU A 64 -2.49 4.75 14.27
CA GLU A 64 -3.69 4.31 15.02
C GLU A 64 -4.97 4.45 14.19
N GLU A 65 -5.08 5.54 13.42
CA GLU A 65 -6.25 5.86 12.60
C GLU A 65 -6.30 5.13 11.25
N ASP A 66 -5.22 4.46 10.83
CA ASP A 66 -5.21 3.70 9.58
C ASP A 66 -6.11 2.46 9.74
N PRO A 67 -7.21 2.33 8.99
CA PRO A 67 -8.11 1.18 9.12
C PRO A 67 -7.50 -0.13 8.59
N SER A 68 -6.44 -0.07 7.79
CA SER A 68 -5.83 -1.21 7.10
C SER A 68 -4.29 -1.17 7.18
N PRO A 69 -3.71 -1.19 8.39
CA PRO A 69 -2.27 -1.04 8.56
C PRO A 69 -1.51 -2.22 7.95
N GLY A 70 -0.30 -1.95 7.47
CA GLY A 70 0.58 -2.96 6.88
C GLY A 70 0.07 -3.52 5.56
N VAL A 71 -0.85 -2.85 4.87
CA VAL A 71 -1.34 -3.26 3.54
C VAL A 71 -0.47 -2.70 2.43
N TYR A 72 -0.01 -3.59 1.54
CA TYR A 72 0.75 -3.25 0.34
C TYR A 72 0.06 -3.77 -0.91
N LYS A 73 -0.15 -2.89 -1.88
CA LYS A 73 -0.60 -3.23 -3.23
C LYS A 73 0.61 -3.40 -4.13
N MET A 74 0.68 -4.49 -4.88
CA MET A 74 1.82 -4.81 -5.74
C MET A 74 1.39 -5.19 -7.15
N ILE A 75 2.22 -4.84 -8.12
CA ILE A 75 2.10 -5.22 -9.54
C ILE A 75 3.25 -6.17 -9.93
N ASN A 76 2.92 -7.17 -10.74
CA ASN A 76 3.87 -8.19 -11.20
C ASN A 76 4.83 -7.63 -12.27
N ALA A 77 5.88 -8.39 -12.58
CA ALA A 77 6.90 -7.99 -13.54
C ALA A 77 6.30 -7.72 -14.92
N GLY A 78 6.57 -6.52 -15.47
CA GLY A 78 6.13 -6.13 -16.81
C GLY A 78 4.70 -5.62 -16.89
N VAL A 79 4.01 -5.47 -15.76
CA VAL A 79 2.79 -4.67 -15.67
C VAL A 79 3.19 -3.24 -15.41
N ASP A 80 2.83 -2.32 -16.30
CA ASP A 80 2.89 -0.89 -16.01
C ASP A 80 1.70 -0.55 -15.08
N GLY A 81 1.98 -0.01 -13.90
CA GLY A 81 0.96 0.51 -12.99
C GLY A 81 0.33 1.79 -13.55
N MET A 82 -0.68 2.35 -12.87
CA MET A 82 -0.95 3.78 -13.06
C MET A 82 0.34 4.51 -12.66
N ASP A 83 1.06 5.06 -13.63
CA ASP A 83 2.19 5.91 -13.29
C ASP A 83 1.63 7.21 -12.70
N PHE A 84 2.39 7.80 -11.77
CA PHE A 84 2.00 9.06 -11.14
C PHE A 84 1.69 10.15 -12.19
N GLY A 85 2.33 10.11 -13.36
CA GLY A 85 2.05 11.01 -14.48
C GLY A 85 0.66 10.84 -15.09
N GLN A 86 0.13 9.63 -15.20
CA GLN A 86 -1.23 9.35 -15.67
C GLN A 86 -2.27 9.92 -14.70
N VAL A 87 -2.05 9.72 -13.40
CA VAL A 87 -2.91 10.28 -12.35
C VAL A 87 -2.91 11.82 -12.42
N ILE A 88 -1.73 12.44 -12.51
CA ILE A 88 -1.61 13.90 -12.63
C ILE A 88 -2.25 14.42 -13.92
N SER A 89 -2.09 13.71 -15.05
CA SER A 89 -2.73 14.09 -16.32
C SER A 89 -4.25 14.07 -16.23
N GLU A 90 -4.83 13.07 -15.57
CA GLU A 90 -6.28 12.97 -15.38
C GLU A 90 -6.81 14.09 -14.47
N LEU A 91 -6.12 14.35 -13.34
CA LEU A 91 -6.51 15.41 -12.40
C LEU A 91 -6.42 16.80 -13.04
N ASN A 92 -5.39 17.05 -13.86
CA ASN A 92 -5.28 18.29 -14.63
C ASN A 92 -6.42 18.44 -15.65
N GLY A 93 -6.84 17.34 -16.31
CA GLY A 93 -7.99 17.34 -17.21
C GLY A 93 -9.28 17.75 -16.49
N ARG A 94 -9.53 17.18 -15.31
CA ARG A 94 -10.68 17.52 -14.47
C ARG A 94 -10.66 18.97 -14.00
N ALA A 95 -9.50 19.50 -13.63
CA ALA A 95 -9.34 20.92 -13.27
C ALA A 95 -9.68 21.84 -14.45
N ALA A 96 -9.19 21.53 -15.65
CA ALA A 96 -9.48 22.32 -16.85
C ALA A 96 -10.96 22.28 -17.25
N GLU A 97 -11.61 21.12 -17.14
CA GLU A 97 -13.07 20.99 -17.35
C GLU A 97 -13.86 21.83 -16.36
N LYS A 98 -13.47 21.83 -15.08
CA LYS A 98 -14.11 22.64 -14.05
C LYS A 98 -13.93 24.13 -14.30
N GLU A 99 -12.74 24.55 -14.70
CA GLU A 99 -12.45 25.94 -15.05
C GLU A 99 -13.31 26.42 -16.24
N ALA A 100 -13.48 25.57 -17.26
CA ALA A 100 -14.35 25.86 -18.40
C ALA A 100 -15.83 25.97 -17.99
N GLU A 101 -16.31 25.07 -17.11
CA GLU A 101 -17.66 25.13 -16.54
C GLU A 101 -17.91 26.44 -15.78
N LEU A 102 -16.97 26.83 -14.92
CA LEU A 102 -17.08 28.04 -14.10
C LEU A 102 -17.02 29.30 -14.95
N THR A 103 -16.13 29.33 -15.95
CA THR A 103 -16.04 30.44 -16.91
C THR A 103 -17.37 30.66 -17.62
N LYS A 104 -17.99 29.58 -18.11
CA LYS A 104 -19.29 29.67 -18.77
C LYS A 104 -20.37 30.22 -17.83
N LYS A 105 -20.41 29.79 -16.58
CA LYS A 105 -21.36 30.30 -15.58
C LYS A 105 -21.15 31.78 -15.26
N ILE A 106 -19.90 32.24 -15.26
CA ILE A 106 -19.58 33.67 -15.09
C ILE A 106 -20.08 34.47 -16.30
N GLU A 107 -19.84 33.98 -17.52
CA GLU A 107 -20.31 34.62 -18.76
C GLU A 107 -21.84 34.68 -18.85
N GLU A 108 -22.53 33.64 -18.36
CA GLU A 108 -24.00 33.58 -18.28
C GLU A 108 -24.57 34.44 -17.13
N GLY A 109 -23.71 34.93 -16.22
CA GLY A 109 -24.10 35.74 -15.06
C GLY A 109 -24.71 34.93 -13.91
N ASP A 110 -24.64 33.60 -13.99
CA ASP A 110 -25.16 32.66 -13.00
C ASP A 110 -24.23 32.52 -11.78
N LEU A 111 -22.98 32.95 -11.90
CA LEU A 111 -21.98 32.88 -10.84
C LEU A 111 -21.08 34.12 -10.86
N SER A 112 -20.79 34.69 -9.69
CA SER A 112 -19.80 35.76 -9.58
C SER A 112 -18.38 35.19 -9.69
N VAL A 113 -17.41 36.05 -10.04
CA VAL A 113 -15.99 35.66 -10.08
C VAL A 113 -15.50 35.20 -8.70
N ASP A 114 -15.94 35.88 -7.64
CA ASP A 114 -15.56 35.55 -6.26
C ASP A 114 -16.14 34.18 -5.84
N ASP A 115 -17.40 33.92 -6.16
CA ASP A 115 -18.02 32.61 -5.87
C ASP A 115 -17.38 31.49 -6.71
N ALA A 116 -17.00 31.77 -7.96
CA ALA A 116 -16.30 30.82 -8.81
C ALA A 116 -14.90 30.47 -8.26
N GLN A 117 -14.20 31.43 -7.65
CA GLN A 117 -12.92 31.18 -6.99
C GLN A 117 -13.08 30.23 -5.80
N VAL A 118 -14.12 30.43 -4.98
CA VAL A 118 -14.41 29.53 -3.85
C VAL A 118 -14.72 28.12 -4.35
N VAL A 119 -15.58 27.98 -5.36
CA VAL A 119 -15.91 26.68 -5.95
C VAL A 119 -14.67 25.99 -6.54
N MET A 120 -13.79 26.75 -7.19
CA MET A 120 -12.54 26.21 -7.73
C MET A 120 -11.59 25.77 -6.62
N GLN A 121 -11.50 26.53 -5.52
CA GLN A 121 -10.69 26.16 -4.36
C GLN A 121 -11.15 24.84 -3.76
N ASP A 122 -12.44 24.70 -3.45
CA ASP A 122 -13.02 23.46 -2.89
C ASP A 122 -12.76 22.27 -3.83
N PHE A 123 -12.90 22.48 -5.13
CA PHE A 123 -12.62 21.44 -6.12
C PHE A 123 -11.15 21.05 -6.19
N VAL A 124 -10.22 22.01 -6.05
CA VAL A 124 -8.78 21.72 -5.99
C VAL A 124 -8.45 20.90 -4.74
N GLU A 125 -9.06 21.20 -3.59
CA GLU A 125 -8.90 20.41 -2.37
C GLU A 125 -9.42 18.97 -2.55
N GLU A 126 -10.55 18.79 -3.24
CA GLU A 126 -11.04 17.45 -3.63
C GLU A 126 -10.07 16.71 -4.56
N LEU A 127 -9.50 17.39 -5.57
CA LEU A 127 -8.51 16.80 -6.48
C LEU A 127 -7.24 16.41 -5.73
N GLN A 128 -6.79 17.21 -4.76
CA GLN A 128 -5.65 16.89 -3.92
C GLN A 128 -5.92 15.68 -3.01
N ALA A 129 -7.12 15.59 -2.43
CA ALA A 129 -7.52 14.42 -1.64
C ALA A 129 -7.60 13.15 -2.50
N ASP A 130 -8.13 13.24 -3.73
CA ASP A 130 -8.15 12.13 -4.69
C ASP A 130 -6.72 11.75 -5.12
N ALA A 131 -5.84 12.73 -5.36
CA ALA A 131 -4.43 12.49 -5.65
C ALA A 131 -3.74 11.73 -4.52
N ALA A 132 -3.92 12.16 -3.28
CA ALA A 132 -3.36 11.52 -2.10
C ALA A 132 -3.87 10.08 -1.94
N LYS A 133 -5.18 9.86 -2.16
CA LYS A 133 -5.78 8.53 -2.14
C LYS A 133 -5.23 7.63 -3.24
N ARG A 134 -5.15 8.13 -4.47
CA ARG A 134 -4.60 7.39 -5.62
C ARG A 134 -3.11 7.11 -5.46
N GLN A 135 -2.36 8.01 -4.84
CA GLN A 135 -0.96 7.79 -4.48
C GLN A 135 -0.83 6.66 -3.45
N ALA A 136 -1.67 6.65 -2.40
CA ALA A 136 -1.72 5.54 -1.44
C ALA A 136 -2.14 4.21 -2.11
N ASP A 137 -3.03 4.28 -3.10
CA ASP A 137 -3.49 3.13 -3.88
C ASP A 137 -2.52 2.72 -5.01
N THR A 138 -1.45 3.50 -5.26
CA THR A 138 -0.51 3.24 -6.35
C THR A 138 0.31 1.99 -6.02
N PRO A 139 0.16 0.90 -6.80
CA PRO A 139 0.83 -0.35 -6.49
C PRO A 139 2.33 -0.26 -6.69
N HIS A 140 3.09 -0.87 -5.79
CA HIS A 140 4.53 -0.94 -5.88
C HIS A 140 4.95 -2.03 -6.89
N PRO A 141 5.89 -1.76 -7.80
CA PRO A 141 6.49 -2.80 -8.63
C PRO A 141 7.12 -3.89 -7.75
N ARG A 142 6.86 -5.17 -8.04
CA ARG A 142 7.50 -6.30 -7.32
C ARG A 142 9.02 -6.13 -7.23
N LYS A 143 9.66 -5.61 -8.27
CA LYS A 143 11.12 -5.35 -8.33
C LYS A 143 11.60 -4.21 -7.44
N ALA A 144 10.71 -3.32 -7.00
CA ALA A 144 11.02 -2.22 -6.09
C ALA A 144 10.83 -2.62 -4.62
N MET A 145 10.27 -3.81 -4.36
CA MET A 145 10.11 -4.36 -3.02
C MET A 145 11.28 -5.27 -2.65
N VAL A 146 11.39 -5.53 -1.36
CA VAL A 146 12.27 -6.55 -0.78
C VAL A 146 12.00 -7.89 -1.47
N ALA A 147 13.06 -8.53 -2.00
CA ALA A 147 12.91 -9.68 -2.90
C ALA A 147 12.07 -10.81 -2.28
N ALA A 148 12.36 -11.18 -1.03
CA ALA A 148 11.63 -12.23 -0.33
C ALA A 148 10.15 -11.86 -0.09
N PHE A 149 9.85 -10.58 0.14
CA PHE A 149 8.50 -10.09 0.38
C PHE A 149 7.62 -10.19 -0.87
N GLY A 150 8.12 -9.70 -2.00
CA GLY A 150 7.43 -9.83 -3.28
C GLY A 150 7.28 -11.29 -3.72
N ASP A 151 8.35 -12.08 -3.63
CA ASP A 151 8.34 -13.48 -4.06
C ASP A 151 7.34 -14.32 -3.26
N VAL A 152 7.31 -14.16 -1.93
CA VAL A 152 6.33 -14.85 -1.08
C VAL A 152 4.92 -14.36 -1.41
N GLY A 153 4.68 -13.04 -1.47
CA GLY A 153 3.35 -12.48 -1.73
C GLY A 153 2.70 -13.01 -3.02
N PHE A 154 3.45 -13.07 -4.12
CA PHE A 154 2.93 -13.59 -5.40
C PHE A 154 2.78 -15.12 -5.45
N SER A 155 3.49 -15.86 -4.58
CA SER A 155 3.39 -17.31 -4.49
C SER A 155 2.17 -17.82 -3.71
N LEU A 156 1.59 -16.97 -2.85
CA LEU A 156 0.45 -17.30 -1.98
C LEU A 156 -0.87 -17.26 -2.74
N GLU A 157 -1.83 -18.09 -2.36
CA GLU A 157 -3.25 -17.94 -2.73
C GLU A 157 -3.96 -16.87 -1.88
N ALA A 158 -5.10 -16.34 -2.36
CA ALA A 158 -5.86 -15.37 -1.59
C ALA A 158 -6.36 -15.99 -0.27
N GLY A 159 -6.07 -15.32 0.84
CA GLY A 159 -6.30 -15.79 2.21
C GLY A 159 -5.15 -16.60 2.83
N GLU A 160 -4.16 -17.02 2.03
CA GLU A 160 -3.03 -17.81 2.50
C GLU A 160 -2.01 -16.94 3.26
N VAL A 161 -1.33 -17.56 4.22
CA VAL A 161 -0.30 -16.95 5.06
C VAL A 161 1.05 -17.60 4.82
N GLY A 162 2.03 -16.78 4.41
CA GLY A 162 3.42 -17.15 4.19
C GLY A 162 4.38 -16.46 5.17
N LEU A 163 5.64 -16.86 5.08
CA LEU A 163 6.75 -16.27 5.85
C LEU A 163 7.90 -15.94 4.89
N ALA A 164 8.30 -14.68 4.84
CA ALA A 164 9.60 -14.29 4.32
C ALA A 164 10.60 -14.28 5.49
N VAL A 165 11.57 -15.19 5.44
CA VAL A 165 12.61 -15.32 6.46
C VAL A 165 13.61 -14.19 6.32
N PHE A 166 14.13 -13.70 7.46
CA PHE A 166 15.21 -12.72 7.47
C PHE A 166 16.41 -13.18 6.62
N ASP A 167 16.91 -12.25 5.82
CA ASP A 167 18.09 -12.39 4.98
C ASP A 167 18.71 -11.00 4.84
N ASP A 168 20.02 -10.88 5.03
CA ASP A 168 20.72 -9.59 5.08
C ASP A 168 20.71 -8.83 3.76
N GLU A 169 20.49 -9.51 2.63
CA GLU A 169 20.38 -8.89 1.31
C GLU A 169 18.93 -8.81 0.83
N LYS A 170 18.17 -9.89 1.00
CA LYS A 170 16.85 -10.10 0.40
C LYS A 170 15.68 -9.80 1.33
N SER A 171 15.92 -9.64 2.63
CA SER A 171 14.93 -9.29 3.66
C SER A 171 15.57 -8.61 4.88
N PRO A 172 16.28 -7.47 4.69
CA PRO A 172 17.18 -6.90 5.70
C PRO A 172 16.45 -6.23 6.88
N PHE A 173 15.13 -6.17 6.83
CA PHE A 173 14.28 -5.55 7.86
C PHE A 173 13.89 -6.54 8.96
N GLY A 174 13.93 -7.84 8.69
CA GLY A 174 13.50 -8.87 9.64
C GLY A 174 12.70 -9.98 8.95
N TRP A 175 11.87 -10.65 9.75
CA TRP A 175 10.91 -11.63 9.27
C TRP A 175 9.60 -10.94 8.91
N HIS A 176 9.04 -11.29 7.74
CA HIS A 176 7.72 -10.79 7.34
C HIS A 176 6.74 -11.95 7.33
N ILE A 177 5.74 -11.89 8.20
CA ILE A 177 4.57 -12.77 8.13
C ILE A 177 3.61 -12.09 7.16
N ILE A 178 3.25 -12.76 6.07
CA ILE A 178 2.54 -12.15 4.95
C ILE A 178 1.23 -12.89 4.73
N LYS A 179 0.11 -12.17 4.70
CA LYS A 179 -1.19 -12.70 4.28
C LYS A 179 -1.56 -12.09 2.94
N ARG A 180 -1.93 -12.92 1.97
CA ARG A 180 -2.49 -12.41 0.71
C ARG A 180 -3.97 -12.11 0.89
N LEU A 181 -4.39 -10.89 0.53
CA LEU A 181 -5.77 -10.43 0.63
C LEU A 181 -6.54 -10.65 -0.68
N SER A 182 -5.91 -10.36 -1.82
CA SER A 182 -6.46 -10.59 -3.17
C SER A 182 -5.40 -10.95 -4.21
#